data_AF-A0A1M7PZG1-F1
#
_entry.id   AF-A0A1M7PZG1-F1
#
_cell.length_a   1.000
_cell.length_b   1.000
_cell.length_c   1.000
_cell.angle_alpha   90.00
_cell.angle_beta   90.00
_cell.angle_gamma   90.00
#
_symmetry.space_group_name_H-M   'P 1'
#
loop_
_entity.id
_entity.type
_entity.pdbx_description
1 polymer ?
#
loop_
_entity_poly.entity_id
_entity_poly.type
_entity_poly.pdbx_seq_one_letter_code
_entity_poly.pdbx_strand_id
1 'polypeptide(L)'
;MNPHDPAVRPGAHLVAAELGIEDPRELGERHEPQSPLDMVGRLVATSAHEVDDLHGDLTRAAQTAITSLQPVVEGKPPLGRGSYGLLGATGPLLEVLAGRRVSAYQHLLGAVSAYRRLLPEAGDAAAERLGLELERTAEEAPGRDDDWAVAGDRQLQALRAVERGGLRLKLSALSEQDRYLSDGTGILIPIWAQTVERMITDGLLDLDTTATPAHGQLLSLTALGREALRAADDAAAATGTGPEADARGDANPAQAAAGSDLTVDPLPTREELLALEEIKHGAVLLKERAFRSGLRVETGSGARIAPTTVEAMQERGWTERDESTSLNFGQQLSLTSSGEAAFRAGCAQDPRTTAALSRSTPNVLPSPPAQPPPAGPTNPTRSR
;
A
#
# COMPACT_ATOMS: atom_id res chain seq x y z
N MET A 1 36.46 -2.11 -11.41
CA MET A 1 35.14 -2.48 -11.97
C MET A 1 34.49 -1.20 -12.46
N ASN A 2 33.84 -1.20 -13.62
CA ASN A 2 33.13 -0.03 -14.13
C ASN A 2 31.89 0.20 -13.23
N PRO A 3 31.78 1.34 -12.51
CA PRO A 3 30.65 1.61 -11.62
C PRO A 3 29.30 1.78 -12.37
N HIS A 4 29.32 1.82 -13.70
CA HIS A 4 28.16 1.98 -14.59
C HIS A 4 27.94 0.77 -15.50
N ASP A 5 28.30 -0.43 -15.05
CA ASP A 5 27.94 -1.64 -15.79
C ASP A 5 26.40 -1.74 -15.87
N PRO A 6 25.78 -1.74 -17.06
CA PRO A 6 24.33 -1.87 -17.21
C PRO A 6 23.79 -3.18 -16.65
N ALA A 7 24.64 -4.19 -16.47
CA ALA A 7 24.30 -5.47 -15.85
C ALA A 7 24.29 -5.42 -14.31
N VAL A 8 24.76 -4.33 -13.70
CA VAL A 8 24.83 -4.17 -12.23
C VAL A 8 23.99 -2.99 -11.78
N ARG A 9 24.07 -1.85 -12.50
CA ARG A 9 23.38 -0.60 -12.15
C ARG A 9 22.73 0.04 -13.39
N PRO A 10 21.64 -0.56 -13.91
CA PRO A 10 21.00 -0.09 -15.14
C PRO A 10 20.41 1.32 -15.05
N GLY A 11 19.96 1.75 -13.88
CA GLY A 11 19.43 3.10 -13.65
C GLY A 11 20.53 4.15 -13.65
N ALA A 12 21.61 3.93 -12.89
CA ALA A 12 22.76 4.82 -12.91
C ALA A 12 23.44 4.87 -14.29
N HIS A 13 23.53 3.73 -14.98
CA HIS A 13 24.05 3.65 -16.34
C HIS A 13 23.22 4.52 -17.32
N LEU A 14 21.89 4.46 -17.23
CA LEU A 14 21.02 5.27 -18.08
C LEU A 14 21.24 6.76 -17.84
N VAL A 15 21.33 7.20 -16.58
CA VAL A 15 21.59 8.61 -16.26
C VAL A 15 22.95 9.05 -16.82
N ALA A 16 23.99 8.22 -16.67
CA ALA A 16 25.30 8.51 -17.23
C ALA A 16 25.29 8.58 -18.76
N ALA A 17 24.58 7.67 -19.43
CA ALA A 17 24.46 7.64 -20.88
C ALA A 17 23.66 8.83 -21.43
N GLU A 18 22.57 9.21 -20.77
CA GLU A 18 21.65 10.24 -21.26
C GLU A 18 22.06 11.66 -20.85
N LEU A 19 22.62 11.84 -19.65
CA LEU A 19 22.94 13.17 -19.11
C LEU A 19 24.45 13.42 -18.98
N GLY A 20 25.29 12.43 -19.26
CA GLY A 20 26.75 12.56 -19.15
C GLY A 20 27.23 12.73 -17.70
N ILE A 21 26.40 12.34 -16.73
CA ILE A 21 26.68 12.52 -15.29
C ILE A 21 26.89 11.15 -14.66
N GLU A 22 28.07 10.95 -14.08
CA GLU A 22 28.47 9.65 -13.51
C GLU A 22 27.62 9.30 -12.28
N ASP A 23 27.42 10.22 -11.34
CA ASP A 23 26.54 10.00 -10.19
C ASP A 23 25.20 10.74 -10.34
N PRO A 24 24.06 10.02 -10.41
CA PRO A 24 22.74 10.64 -10.45
C PRO A 24 22.48 11.63 -9.31
N ARG A 25 23.12 11.49 -8.14
CA ARG A 25 22.94 12.42 -7.01
C ARG A 25 23.46 13.83 -7.30
N GLU A 26 24.49 13.94 -8.13
CA GLU A 26 25.08 15.22 -8.53
C GLU A 26 24.11 16.09 -9.35
N LEU A 27 23.03 15.50 -9.91
CA LEU A 27 22.03 16.24 -10.70
C LEU A 27 21.31 17.32 -9.90
N GLY A 28 21.02 17.07 -8.61
CA GLY A 28 20.39 18.04 -7.73
C GLY A 28 21.39 19.05 -7.16
N GLU A 29 22.57 18.56 -6.77
CA GLU A 29 23.61 19.36 -6.11
C GLU A 29 24.22 20.46 -7.00
N ARG A 30 24.09 20.35 -8.32
CA ARG A 30 24.60 21.33 -9.29
C ARG A 30 23.74 22.57 -9.44
N HIS A 31 22.51 22.57 -8.92
CA HIS A 31 21.56 23.66 -9.09
C HIS A 31 21.22 24.34 -7.77
N GLU A 32 20.73 25.57 -7.86
CA GLU A 32 20.31 26.31 -6.67
C GLU A 32 19.23 25.51 -5.91
N PRO A 33 19.33 25.39 -4.57
CA PRO A 33 18.36 24.65 -3.79
C PRO A 33 16.93 25.10 -4.09
N GLN A 34 16.05 24.13 -4.31
CA GLN A 34 14.63 24.34 -4.65
C GLN A 34 14.36 24.93 -6.05
N SER A 35 15.38 25.09 -6.88
CA SER A 35 15.14 25.35 -8.30
C SER A 35 14.39 24.18 -8.95
N PRO A 36 13.59 24.41 -10.00
CA PRO A 36 12.92 23.32 -10.72
C PRO A 36 13.90 22.25 -11.24
N LEU A 37 15.12 22.67 -11.61
CA LEU A 37 16.19 21.78 -12.02
C LEU A 37 16.73 20.93 -10.88
N ASP A 38 16.91 21.51 -9.68
CA ASP A 38 17.28 20.76 -8.48
C ASP A 38 16.21 19.71 -8.10
N MET A 39 14.94 20.10 -8.12
CA MET A 39 13.82 19.20 -7.83
C MET A 39 13.74 18.02 -8.81
N VAL A 40 13.78 18.30 -10.12
CA VAL A 40 13.73 17.25 -11.13
C VAL A 40 15.03 16.44 -11.16
N GLY A 41 16.17 17.04 -10.85
CA GLY A 41 17.45 16.36 -10.69
C GLY A 41 17.41 15.33 -9.56
N ARG A 42 16.86 15.69 -8.40
CA ARG A 42 16.62 14.75 -7.29
C ARG A 42 15.64 13.64 -7.68
N LEU A 43 14.57 13.96 -8.42
CA LEU A 43 13.63 12.95 -8.91
C LEU A 43 14.34 11.92 -9.82
N VAL A 44 15.15 12.37 -10.77
CA VAL A 44 15.96 11.49 -11.63
C VAL A 44 16.89 10.61 -10.78
N ALA A 45 17.56 11.19 -9.80
CA ALA A 45 18.45 10.46 -8.91
C ALA A 45 17.71 9.33 -8.15
N THR A 46 16.55 9.64 -7.57
CA THR A 46 15.72 8.67 -6.85
C THR A 46 15.19 7.58 -7.78
N SER A 47 14.65 7.93 -8.95
CA SER A 47 14.18 6.95 -9.92
C SER A 47 15.29 6.04 -10.44
N ALA A 48 16.51 6.56 -10.59
CA ALA A 48 17.67 5.76 -11.00
C ALA A 48 18.06 4.74 -9.93
N HIS A 49 18.04 5.15 -8.66
CA HIS A 49 18.29 4.23 -7.54
C HIS A 49 17.21 3.15 -7.43
N GLU A 50 15.93 3.51 -7.61
CA GLU A 50 14.83 2.54 -7.58
C GLU A 50 14.99 1.45 -8.66
N VAL A 51 15.42 1.83 -9.86
CA VAL A 51 15.70 0.87 -10.95
C VAL A 51 16.88 -0.04 -10.60
N ASP A 52 17.93 0.50 -9.99
CA ASP A 52 19.10 -0.27 -9.54
C ASP A 52 18.71 -1.28 -8.43
N ASP A 53 17.95 -0.83 -7.44
CA ASP A 53 17.49 -1.67 -6.32
C ASP A 53 16.60 -2.81 -6.80
N LEU A 54 15.60 -2.51 -7.65
CA LEU A 54 14.73 -3.53 -8.24
C LEU A 54 15.49 -4.52 -9.12
N HIS A 55 16.54 -4.06 -9.81
CA HIS A 55 17.41 -4.96 -10.57
C HIS A 55 18.23 -5.87 -9.65
N GLY A 56 18.76 -5.34 -8.54
CA GLY A 56 19.46 -6.10 -7.53
C GLY A 56 18.57 -7.16 -6.89
N ASP A 57 17.34 -6.81 -6.54
CA ASP A 57 16.35 -7.71 -5.95
C ASP A 57 15.94 -8.81 -6.93
N LEU A 58 15.66 -8.46 -8.18
CA LEU A 58 15.34 -9.44 -9.23
C LEU A 58 16.50 -10.43 -9.44
N THR A 59 17.74 -9.93 -9.49
CA THR A 59 18.94 -10.77 -9.67
C THR A 59 19.14 -11.70 -8.48
N ARG A 60 18.96 -11.20 -7.25
CA ARG A 60 19.06 -12.01 -6.02
C ARG A 60 17.97 -13.07 -5.94
N ALA A 61 16.73 -12.73 -6.32
CA ALA A 61 15.61 -13.66 -6.39
C ALA A 61 15.87 -14.75 -7.44
N ALA A 62 16.37 -14.37 -8.62
CA ALA A 62 16.72 -15.31 -9.68
C ALA A 62 17.85 -16.26 -9.26
N GLN A 63 18.89 -15.74 -8.59
CA GLN A 63 19.99 -16.55 -8.09
C GLN A 63 19.53 -17.53 -6.99
N THR A 64 18.63 -17.09 -6.11
CA THR A 64 17.98 -17.96 -5.13
C THR A 64 17.21 -19.07 -5.82
N ALA A 65 16.41 -18.73 -6.84
CA ALA A 65 15.64 -19.69 -7.63
C ALA A 65 16.56 -20.75 -8.28
N ILE A 66 17.66 -20.33 -8.90
CA ILE A 66 18.65 -21.22 -9.51
C ILE A 66 19.24 -22.15 -8.45
N THR A 67 19.67 -21.61 -7.32
CA THR A 67 20.27 -22.39 -6.23
C THR A 67 19.30 -23.42 -5.67
N SER A 68 18.02 -23.07 -5.54
CA SER A 68 16.99 -23.96 -5.04
C SER A 68 16.56 -25.03 -6.05
N LEU A 69 16.69 -24.77 -7.36
CA LEU A 69 16.40 -25.73 -8.42
C LEU A 69 17.59 -26.65 -8.76
N GLN A 70 18.81 -26.24 -8.39
CA GLN A 70 20.04 -27.00 -8.64
C GLN A 70 19.97 -28.48 -8.18
N PRO A 71 19.45 -28.82 -6.98
CA PRO A 71 19.32 -30.22 -6.56
C PRO A 71 18.42 -31.04 -7.48
N VAL A 72 17.35 -30.44 -8.02
CA VAL A 72 16.40 -31.09 -8.93
C VAL A 72 17.09 -31.45 -10.25
N VAL A 73 17.91 -30.53 -10.78
CA VAL A 73 18.74 -30.78 -11.98
C VAL A 73 19.74 -31.90 -11.75
N GLU A 74 20.28 -32.01 -10.53
CA GLU A 74 21.20 -33.10 -10.12
C GLU A 74 20.48 -34.43 -9.79
N GLY A 75 19.15 -34.50 -9.93
CA GLY A 75 18.36 -35.68 -9.58
C GLY A 75 18.26 -35.96 -8.08
N LYS A 76 18.64 -34.99 -7.23
CA LYS A 76 18.53 -35.08 -5.77
C LYS A 76 17.15 -34.58 -5.32
N PRO A 77 16.56 -35.16 -4.27
CA PRO A 77 15.32 -34.64 -3.72
C PRO A 77 15.57 -33.22 -3.18
N PRO A 78 14.66 -32.26 -3.45
CA PRO A 78 14.81 -30.91 -2.92
C PRO A 78 14.77 -30.94 -1.38
N LEU A 79 15.68 -30.19 -0.75
CA LEU A 79 15.71 -30.02 0.71
C LEU A 79 14.58 -29.06 1.12
N GLY A 80 13.37 -29.59 1.34
CA GLY A 80 12.21 -28.80 1.79
C GLY A 80 10.86 -29.38 1.36
N ARG A 81 9.76 -28.97 2.01
CA ARG A 81 8.37 -29.41 1.72
C ARG A 81 8.03 -29.20 0.23
N GLY A 82 8.04 -30.30 -0.54
CA GLY A 82 7.43 -30.42 -1.88
C GLY A 82 8.03 -29.54 -2.98
N SER A 83 8.56 -30.16 -4.04
CA SER A 83 9.05 -29.48 -5.26
C SER A 83 8.07 -28.48 -5.89
N TYR A 84 6.76 -28.70 -5.69
CA TYR A 84 5.70 -27.81 -6.16
C TYR A 84 5.62 -26.47 -5.42
N GLY A 85 6.07 -26.38 -4.16
CA GLY A 85 6.03 -25.14 -3.39
C GLY A 85 7.07 -24.11 -3.84
N LEU A 86 8.24 -24.59 -4.26
CA LEU A 86 9.36 -23.72 -4.62
C LEU A 86 9.10 -22.94 -5.92
N LEU A 87 8.71 -23.63 -6.99
CA LEU A 87 8.39 -22.97 -8.26
C LEU A 87 7.12 -22.11 -8.14
N GLY A 88 6.13 -22.61 -7.39
CA GLY A 88 4.88 -21.89 -7.12
C GLY A 88 5.09 -20.56 -6.39
N ALA A 89 6.04 -20.47 -5.46
CA ALA A 89 6.35 -19.23 -4.75
C ALA A 89 7.30 -18.31 -5.53
N THR A 90 8.30 -18.88 -6.21
CA THR A 90 9.39 -18.09 -6.80
C THR A 90 9.04 -17.50 -8.16
N GLY A 91 8.23 -18.21 -8.97
CA GLY A 91 7.79 -17.73 -10.28
C GLY A 91 7.04 -16.40 -10.22
N PRO A 92 5.95 -16.29 -9.43
CA PRO A 92 5.20 -15.04 -9.28
C PRO A 92 6.06 -13.89 -8.75
N LEU A 93 6.97 -14.15 -7.80
CA LEU A 93 7.87 -13.13 -7.27
C LEU A 93 8.77 -12.54 -8.37
N LEU A 94 9.35 -13.38 -9.22
CA LEU A 94 10.18 -12.94 -10.34
C LEU A 94 9.39 -12.12 -11.36
N GLU A 95 8.17 -12.54 -11.69
CA GLU A 95 7.29 -11.80 -12.60
C GLU A 95 6.92 -10.42 -12.05
N VAL A 96 6.58 -10.33 -10.76
CA VAL A 96 6.27 -9.07 -10.09
C VAL A 96 7.48 -8.14 -10.08
N LEU A 97 8.66 -8.64 -9.69
CA LEU A 97 9.89 -7.84 -9.68
C LEU A 97 10.27 -7.36 -11.09
N ALA A 98 10.11 -8.21 -12.12
CA ALA A 98 10.36 -7.85 -13.50
C ALA A 98 9.39 -6.75 -13.99
N GLY A 99 8.09 -6.89 -13.73
CA GLY A 99 7.10 -5.87 -14.08
C GLY A 99 7.33 -4.54 -13.37
N ARG A 100 7.72 -4.57 -12.09
CA ARG A 100 8.09 -3.38 -11.31
C ARG A 100 9.33 -2.71 -11.87
N ARG A 101 10.38 -3.47 -12.21
CA ARG A 101 11.58 -2.92 -12.84
C ARG A 101 11.27 -2.21 -14.16
N VAL A 102 10.43 -2.80 -15.02
CA VAL A 102 10.01 -2.17 -16.28
C VAL A 102 9.30 -0.85 -16.01
N SER A 103 8.40 -0.82 -15.01
CA SER A 103 7.64 0.39 -14.66
C SER A 103 8.55 1.51 -14.11
N ALA A 104 9.47 1.16 -13.21
CA ALA A 104 10.47 2.09 -12.68
C ALA A 104 11.40 2.63 -13.78
N TYR A 105 11.77 1.79 -14.75
CA TYR A 105 12.58 2.21 -15.89
C TYR A 105 11.86 3.23 -16.78
N GLN A 106 10.56 3.04 -17.04
CA GLN A 106 9.75 4.02 -17.78
C GLN A 106 9.60 5.33 -17.01
N HIS A 107 9.44 5.26 -15.69
CA HIS A 107 9.40 6.45 -14.85
C HIS A 107 10.72 7.23 -14.91
N LEU A 108 11.87 6.55 -14.83
CA LEU A 108 13.18 7.16 -14.97
C LEU A 108 13.34 7.87 -16.33
N LEU A 109 12.93 7.23 -17.44
CA LEU A 109 12.93 7.87 -18.76
C LEU A 109 12.09 9.14 -18.79
N GLY A 110 10.90 9.10 -18.17
CA GLY A 110 10.04 10.27 -18.01
C GLY A 110 10.74 11.40 -17.26
N ALA A 111 11.35 11.09 -16.11
CA ALA A 111 12.07 12.06 -15.28
C ALA A 111 13.27 12.68 -16.02
N VAL A 112 14.07 11.86 -16.72
CA VAL A 112 15.21 12.32 -17.54
C VAL A 112 14.73 13.25 -18.66
N SER A 113 13.60 12.93 -19.31
CA SER A 113 13.03 13.78 -20.35
C SER A 113 12.55 15.13 -19.79
N ALA A 114 11.96 15.15 -18.60
CA ALA A 114 11.56 16.37 -17.92
C ALA A 114 12.77 17.23 -17.54
N TYR A 115 13.84 16.61 -17.03
CA TYR A 115 15.08 17.28 -16.71
C TYR A 115 15.71 17.97 -17.93
N ARG A 116 15.77 17.26 -19.07
CA ARG A 116 16.27 17.80 -20.33
C ARG A 116 15.49 19.00 -20.85
N ARG A 117 14.16 19.02 -20.65
CA ARG A 117 13.33 20.15 -21.09
C ARG A 117 13.58 21.42 -20.28
N LEU A 118 14.06 21.28 -19.04
CA LEU A 118 14.37 22.40 -18.15
C LEU A 118 15.80 22.91 -18.34
N LEU A 119 16.67 22.18 -19.05
CA LEU A 119 18.03 22.61 -19.34
C LEU A 119 18.01 23.80 -20.35
N PRO A 120 18.85 24.84 -20.16
CA PRO A 120 18.76 26.10 -20.92
C PRO A 120 19.05 26.04 -22.44
N GLU A 121 19.28 24.86 -23.03
CA GLU A 121 19.48 24.72 -24.48
C GLU A 121 18.17 24.68 -25.29
N ALA A 122 17.01 24.75 -24.63
CA ALA A 122 15.70 24.99 -25.26
C ALA A 122 15.23 26.46 -25.09
N GLY A 123 16.19 27.38 -25.00
CA GLY A 123 16.11 28.64 -24.26
C GLY A 123 15.26 29.80 -24.79
N ASP A 124 14.61 29.76 -25.96
CA ASP A 124 13.94 30.97 -26.47
C ASP A 124 12.45 30.84 -26.84
N ALA A 125 11.86 29.64 -26.83
CA ALA A 125 10.47 29.47 -27.31
C ALA A 125 9.45 29.06 -26.23
N ALA A 126 9.90 28.53 -25.09
CA ALA A 126 9.01 28.01 -24.05
C ALA A 126 8.74 29.01 -22.91
N ALA A 127 9.66 29.94 -22.65
CA ALA A 127 9.52 30.95 -21.61
C ALA A 127 8.38 31.94 -21.90
N GLU A 128 8.15 32.30 -23.18
CA GLU A 128 7.02 33.17 -23.57
C GLU A 128 5.65 32.49 -23.45
N ARG A 129 5.57 31.16 -23.59
CA ARG A 129 4.29 30.43 -23.49
C ARG A 129 3.87 30.14 -22.06
N LEU A 130 4.82 29.97 -21.13
CA LEU A 130 4.52 29.74 -19.71
C LEU A 130 4.33 31.04 -18.91
N GLY A 131 4.93 32.16 -19.34
CA GLY A 131 4.68 33.47 -18.73
C GLY A 131 3.24 33.95 -18.89
N LEU A 132 2.60 33.64 -20.02
CA LEU A 132 1.24 34.10 -20.31
C LEU A 132 0.12 33.22 -19.73
N GLU A 133 0.39 31.96 -19.38
CA GLU A 133 -0.59 31.10 -18.69
C GLU A 133 -0.59 31.29 -17.16
N LEU A 134 0.55 31.67 -16.55
CA LEU A 134 0.61 31.98 -15.12
C LEU A 134 0.05 33.38 -14.79
N GLU A 135 0.21 34.37 -15.67
CA GLU A 135 -0.36 35.70 -15.42
C GLU A 135 -1.89 35.73 -15.53
N ARG A 136 -2.50 34.78 -16.26
CA ARG A 136 -3.97 34.70 -16.39
C ARG A 136 -4.67 33.96 -15.26
N THR A 137 -3.92 33.34 -14.35
CA THR A 137 -4.44 32.64 -13.16
C THR A 137 -4.05 33.32 -11.84
N ALA A 138 -3.27 34.40 -11.89
CA ALA A 138 -2.87 35.18 -10.71
C ALA A 138 -3.77 36.42 -10.45
N GLU A 139 -4.77 36.67 -11.28
CA GLU A 139 -5.73 37.77 -11.11
C GLU A 139 -7.14 37.26 -10.77
N GLU A 140 -7.24 36.40 -9.75
CA GLU A 140 -8.51 36.13 -9.07
C GLU A 140 -8.25 35.73 -7.61
N ALA A 141 -7.83 36.71 -6.81
CA ALA A 141 -7.90 36.61 -5.36
C ALA A 141 -9.27 37.12 -4.90
N PRO A 142 -10.12 36.30 -4.25
CA PRO A 142 -11.14 36.84 -3.37
C PRO A 142 -10.60 36.94 -1.95
N GLY A 143 -10.65 38.17 -1.47
CA GLY A 143 -10.90 38.60 -0.09
C GLY A 143 -10.86 37.57 1.04
N ARG A 144 -9.98 37.87 1.98
CA ARG A 144 -10.09 37.57 3.41
C ARG A 144 -11.48 37.97 3.96
N ASP A 145 -12.33 37.00 4.32
CA ASP A 145 -13.08 36.96 5.59
C ASP A 145 -13.92 35.66 5.75
N ASP A 146 -14.01 35.20 6.99
CA ASP A 146 -15.04 34.32 7.60
C ASP A 146 -15.41 32.95 6.99
N ASP A 147 -14.75 31.88 7.46
CA ASP A 147 -15.43 30.57 7.63
C ASP A 147 -14.73 29.68 8.68
N TRP A 148 -14.81 30.07 9.98
CA TRP A 148 -14.18 29.35 11.11
C TRP A 148 -15.13 28.43 11.89
N ALA A 149 -16.34 28.16 11.40
CA ALA A 149 -17.29 27.25 12.08
C ALA A 149 -16.85 25.77 12.07
N VAL A 150 -15.91 25.38 11.20
CA VAL A 150 -15.40 23.99 11.07
C VAL A 150 -14.27 23.66 12.07
N ALA A 151 -13.88 24.63 12.91
CA ALA A 151 -12.78 24.45 13.87
C ALA A 151 -13.11 23.50 15.02
N GLY A 152 -14.37 23.47 15.49
CA GLY A 152 -14.77 22.65 16.65
C GLY A 152 -14.61 21.16 16.40
N ASP A 153 -15.17 20.65 15.31
CA ASP A 153 -15.15 19.21 15.01
C ASP A 153 -13.74 18.69 14.73
N ARG A 154 -12.90 19.47 14.05
CA ARG A 154 -11.52 19.09 13.74
C ARG A 154 -10.61 19.14 14.96
N GLN A 155 -10.76 20.15 15.82
CA GLN A 155 -10.04 20.23 17.09
C GLN A 155 -10.44 19.08 18.02
N LEU A 156 -11.73 18.76 18.08
CA LEU A 156 -12.22 17.64 18.88
C LEU A 156 -11.70 16.29 18.35
N GLN A 157 -11.68 16.12 17.02
CA GLN A 157 -11.10 14.95 16.38
C GLN A 157 -9.60 14.82 16.66
N ALA A 158 -8.88 15.94 16.78
CA ALA A 158 -7.48 15.98 17.19
C ALA A 158 -7.26 15.56 18.64
N LEU A 159 -8.05 16.11 19.57
CA LEU A 159 -7.99 15.71 20.98
C LEU A 159 -8.26 14.21 21.15
N ARG A 160 -9.30 13.69 20.46
CA ARG A 160 -9.63 12.25 20.46
C ARG A 160 -8.58 11.37 19.78
N ALA A 161 -7.84 11.88 18.80
CA ALA A 161 -6.76 11.16 18.15
C ALA A 161 -5.50 11.09 19.02
N VAL A 162 -5.23 12.17 19.78
CA VAL A 162 -4.14 12.20 20.77
C VAL A 162 -4.47 11.30 21.97
N GLU A 163 -5.72 11.29 22.45
CA GLU A 163 -6.15 10.39 23.54
C GLU A 163 -5.96 8.91 23.19
N ARG A 164 -6.14 8.54 21.92
CA ARG A 164 -5.85 7.18 21.40
C ARG A 164 -4.36 6.82 21.35
N GLY A 165 -3.46 7.74 21.74
CA GLY A 165 -2.04 7.46 22.00
C GLY A 165 -1.16 7.28 20.76
N GLY A 166 -1.67 7.59 19.57
CA GLY A 166 -0.97 7.36 18.31
C GLY A 166 -0.34 8.59 17.66
N LEU A 167 -0.83 9.80 17.95
CA LEU A 167 -0.53 10.96 17.09
C LEU A 167 0.91 11.46 17.25
N ARG A 168 1.62 11.54 16.12
CA ARG A 168 2.99 12.02 15.99
C ARG A 168 3.07 13.16 14.99
N LEU A 169 3.78 14.21 15.36
CA LEU A 169 4.16 15.29 14.44
C LEU A 169 5.50 14.94 13.80
N LYS A 170 5.52 14.80 12.47
CA LYS A 170 6.71 14.49 11.68
C LYS A 170 7.11 15.69 10.82
N LEU A 171 8.41 15.84 10.61
CA LEU A 171 8.95 16.76 9.62
C LEU A 171 9.02 16.07 8.25
N SER A 172 8.61 16.78 7.20
CA SER A 172 8.82 16.33 5.83
C SER A 172 10.31 16.31 5.50
N ALA A 173 10.76 15.25 4.82
CA ALA A 173 12.12 15.20 4.28
C ALA A 173 12.30 16.14 3.07
N LEU A 174 11.21 16.68 2.52
CA LEU A 174 11.18 17.57 1.36
C LEU A 174 11.26 19.05 1.73
N SER A 175 10.94 19.40 2.98
CA SER A 175 10.93 20.77 3.48
C SER A 175 11.03 20.78 5.00
N GLU A 176 11.96 21.57 5.56
CA GLU A 176 12.07 21.76 7.01
C GLU A 176 10.82 22.44 7.62
N GLN A 177 9.99 23.05 6.76
CA GLN A 177 8.79 23.80 7.16
C GLN A 177 7.50 22.98 7.04
N ASP A 178 7.51 21.90 6.24
CA ASP A 178 6.31 21.08 6.06
C ASP A 178 6.22 20.00 7.13
N ARG A 179 5.37 20.23 8.13
CA ARG A 179 5.06 19.24 9.15
C ARG A 179 3.80 18.48 8.78
N TYR A 180 3.77 17.18 9.06
CA TYR A 180 2.60 16.34 8.83
C TYR A 180 2.32 15.45 10.05
N LEU A 181 1.06 15.06 10.20
CA LEU A 181 0.59 14.24 11.31
C LEU A 181 0.47 12.79 10.88
N SER A 182 1.10 11.90 11.65
CA SER A 182 1.02 10.46 11.49
C SER A 182 0.47 9.92 12.80
N ASP A 183 -0.61 9.15 12.79
CA ASP A 183 -0.76 8.21 13.92
C ASP A 183 0.37 7.17 13.84
N GLY A 184 0.72 6.52 14.94
CA GLY A 184 1.88 5.62 15.05
C GLY A 184 1.85 4.43 14.09
N THR A 185 0.79 4.26 13.30
CA THR A 185 0.61 3.28 12.22
C THR A 185 1.01 3.82 10.84
N GLY A 186 1.39 5.10 10.73
CA GLY A 186 1.83 5.73 9.48
C GLY A 186 0.70 6.36 8.66
N ILE A 187 -0.54 6.39 9.16
CA ILE A 187 -1.69 6.93 8.44
C ILE A 187 -1.74 8.46 8.63
N LEU A 188 -1.93 9.18 7.52
CA LEU A 188 -2.22 10.61 7.55
C LEU A 188 -3.66 10.82 8.05
N ILE A 189 -3.78 11.43 9.21
CA ILE A 189 -5.08 11.82 9.78
C ILE A 189 -5.54 13.12 9.09
N PRO A 190 -6.85 13.31 8.80
CA PRO A 190 -7.40 14.52 8.16
C PRO A 190 -7.40 15.75 9.10
N ILE A 191 -6.34 15.91 9.88
CA ILE A 191 -6.09 17.01 10.78
C ILE A 191 -4.86 17.72 10.24
N TRP A 192 -4.96 19.02 10.07
CA TRP A 192 -3.84 19.79 9.55
C TRP A 192 -2.80 19.98 10.65
N ALA A 193 -1.52 19.88 10.29
CA ALA A 193 -0.42 20.12 11.22
C ALA A 193 -0.51 21.51 11.87
N GLN A 194 -0.95 22.51 11.09
CA GLN A 194 -1.20 23.89 11.56
C GLN A 194 -2.24 23.94 12.70
N THR A 195 -3.27 23.09 12.65
CA THR A 195 -4.27 23.00 13.72
C THR A 195 -3.65 22.47 15.01
N VAL A 196 -2.78 21.47 14.91
CA VAL A 196 -2.08 20.89 16.05
C VAL A 196 -1.04 21.86 16.63
N GLU A 197 -0.29 22.57 15.79
CA GLU A 197 0.67 23.60 16.23
C GLU A 197 -0.03 24.72 17.02
N ARG A 198 -1.23 25.12 16.58
CA ARG A 198 -2.03 26.07 17.31
C ARG A 198 -2.54 25.51 18.64
N MET A 199 -2.95 24.24 18.69
CA MET A 199 -3.33 23.58 19.95
C MET A 199 -2.15 23.42 20.93
N ILE A 200 -0.92 23.26 20.42
CA ILE A 200 0.30 23.31 21.25
C ILE A 200 0.49 24.74 21.78
N THR A 201 0.31 25.76 20.94
CA THR A 201 0.42 27.17 21.32
C THR A 201 -0.64 27.57 22.36
N ASP A 202 -1.86 27.06 22.21
CA ASP A 202 -3.00 27.28 23.11
C ASP A 202 -2.89 26.43 24.40
N GLY A 203 -1.84 25.60 24.54
CA GLY A 203 -1.58 24.80 25.72
C GLY A 203 -2.53 23.60 25.90
N LEU A 204 -3.25 23.19 24.86
CA LEU A 204 -4.12 22.01 24.84
C LEU A 204 -3.33 20.70 24.64
N LEU A 205 -2.22 20.78 23.90
CA LEU A 205 -1.34 19.66 23.58
C LEU A 205 0.09 19.94 24.04
N ASP A 206 0.79 18.90 24.46
CA ASP A 206 2.21 18.92 24.75
C ASP A 206 2.97 18.06 23.73
N LEU A 207 4.15 18.51 23.35
CA LEU A 207 4.99 17.86 22.34
C LEU A 207 6.18 17.19 23.02
N ASP A 208 6.25 15.87 22.94
CA ASP A 208 7.37 15.11 23.45
C ASP A 208 8.59 15.29 22.54
N THR A 209 9.50 16.16 22.97
CA THR A 209 10.74 16.49 22.25
C THR A 209 11.86 15.48 22.47
N THR A 210 11.63 14.41 23.26
CA THR A 210 12.65 13.38 23.51
C THR A 210 12.94 12.52 22.27
N ALA A 211 12.04 12.50 21.28
CA ALA A 211 12.21 11.81 20.00
C ALA A 211 12.66 12.76 18.88
N THR A 212 13.40 12.22 17.90
CA THR A 212 13.88 13.02 16.75
C THR A 212 12.74 13.37 15.78
N PRO A 213 12.71 14.62 15.23
CA PRO A 213 11.63 15.08 14.35
C PRO A 213 11.39 14.22 13.10
N ALA A 214 12.44 13.58 12.58
CA ALA A 214 12.37 12.68 11.43
C ALA A 214 11.62 11.37 11.72
N HIS A 215 11.63 10.89 12.97
CA HIS A 215 10.94 9.67 13.39
C HIS A 215 9.54 9.93 13.98
N GLY A 216 9.20 11.21 14.18
CA GLY A 216 7.90 11.66 14.67
C GLY A 216 7.85 11.84 16.19
N GLN A 217 7.57 13.07 16.61
CA GLN A 217 7.44 13.48 18.01
C GLN A 217 6.03 13.21 18.51
N LEU A 218 5.91 12.55 19.66
CA LEU A 218 4.61 12.14 20.21
C LEU A 218 3.87 13.35 20.77
N LEU A 219 2.57 13.42 20.52
CA LEU A 219 1.69 14.43 21.11
C LEU A 219 0.99 13.84 22.33
N SER A 220 0.89 14.63 23.39
CA SER A 220 0.19 14.26 24.63
C SER A 220 -0.83 15.33 25.00
N LEU A 221 -1.92 14.94 25.67
CA LEU A 221 -2.91 15.89 26.16
C LEU A 221 -2.42 16.56 27.45
N THR A 222 -2.50 17.89 27.51
CA THR A 222 -2.29 18.64 28.76
C THR A 222 -3.49 18.46 29.70
N ALA A 223 -3.42 19.02 30.91
CA ALA A 223 -4.59 19.08 31.80
C ALA A 223 -5.74 19.89 31.15
N LEU A 224 -5.40 21.01 30.50
CA LEU A 224 -6.34 21.90 29.80
C LEU A 224 -6.98 21.21 28.58
N GLY A 225 -6.20 20.44 27.81
CA GLY A 225 -6.71 19.63 26.69
C GLY A 225 -7.71 18.55 27.11
N ARG A 226 -7.49 17.91 28.26
CA ARG A 226 -8.43 16.91 28.82
C ARG A 226 -9.73 17.54 29.32
N GLU A 227 -9.66 18.71 29.91
CA GLU A 227 -10.85 19.45 30.35
C GLU A 227 -11.71 19.90 29.16
N ALA A 228 -11.06 20.39 28.10
CA ALA A 228 -11.75 20.77 26.86
C ALA A 228 -12.44 19.58 26.18
N LEU A 229 -11.80 18.41 26.17
CA LEU A 229 -12.40 17.19 25.62
C LEU A 229 -13.63 16.73 26.42
N ARG A 230 -13.53 16.73 27.76
CA ARG A 230 -14.66 16.36 28.64
C ARG A 230 -15.85 17.30 28.48
N ALA A 231 -15.61 18.62 28.46
CA ALA A 231 -16.67 19.60 28.29
C ALA A 231 -17.43 19.42 26.97
N ALA A 232 -16.74 19.00 25.91
CA ALA A 232 -17.35 18.73 24.62
C ALA A 232 -18.14 17.41 24.59
N ASP A 233 -17.66 16.36 25.27
CA ASP A 233 -18.41 15.10 25.42
C ASP A 233 -19.69 15.31 26.26
N ASP A 234 -19.62 16.14 27.32
CA ASP A 234 -20.78 16.52 28.13
C ASP A 234 -21.81 17.33 27.31
N ALA A 235 -21.34 18.24 26.43
CA ALA A 235 -22.19 19.01 25.54
C ALA A 235 -22.87 18.14 24.46
N ALA A 236 -22.16 17.14 23.94
CA ALA A 236 -22.70 16.17 22.98
C ALA A 236 -23.76 15.25 23.62
N ALA A 237 -23.55 14.84 24.87
CA ALA A 237 -24.53 14.08 25.64
C ALA A 237 -25.82 14.89 25.91
N ALA A 238 -25.72 16.22 26.03
CA ALA A 238 -26.87 17.11 26.20
C ALA A 238 -27.66 17.38 24.90
N THR A 239 -27.08 17.15 23.72
CA THR A 239 -27.71 17.40 22.40
C THR A 239 -28.35 16.15 21.76
N GLY A 240 -28.04 14.95 22.26
CA GLY A 240 -28.75 13.72 21.91
C GLY A 240 -30.14 13.67 22.55
N THR A 241 -31.16 13.97 21.74
CA THR A 241 -32.62 13.89 21.98
C THR A 241 -33.09 13.02 23.15
N GLY A 242 -33.93 13.63 23.99
CA GLY A 242 -34.68 12.97 25.05
C GLY A 242 -35.61 11.85 24.57
N PRO A 243 -35.99 10.93 25.47
CA PRO A 243 -36.98 9.92 25.15
C PRO A 243 -38.37 10.52 25.26
N GLU A 244 -39.06 10.53 24.12
CA GLU A 244 -40.52 10.60 24.02
C GLU A 244 -41.09 9.44 24.86
N ALA A 245 -41.70 9.81 25.98
CA ALA A 245 -42.30 8.91 26.94
C ALA A 245 -43.76 8.67 26.57
N ASP A 246 -44.08 7.45 26.16
CA ASP A 246 -45.34 6.74 26.44
C ASP A 246 -45.19 5.31 25.85
N ALA A 247 -45.48 4.20 26.52
CA ALA A 247 -45.86 3.88 27.88
C ALA A 247 -45.89 2.34 28.01
N ARG A 248 -45.53 1.85 29.21
CA ARG A 248 -45.80 0.50 29.78
C ARG A 248 -45.03 -0.68 29.15
N GLY A 249 -44.39 -1.56 29.91
CA GLY A 249 -44.33 -1.76 31.35
C GLY A 249 -43.55 -3.04 31.65
N ASP A 250 -43.10 -3.14 32.90
CA ASP A 250 -42.67 -4.34 33.62
C ASP A 250 -41.24 -4.88 33.38
N ALA A 251 -40.33 -4.31 34.17
CA ALA A 251 -39.47 -4.96 35.17
C ALA A 251 -38.92 -6.38 34.87
N ASN A 252 -37.59 -6.51 34.84
CA ASN A 252 -36.84 -7.21 35.90
C ASN A 252 -35.31 -7.01 35.74
N PRO A 253 -34.55 -6.66 36.81
CA PRO A 253 -33.10 -6.78 36.82
C PRO A 253 -32.66 -8.09 37.47
N ALA A 254 -31.41 -8.46 37.19
CA ALA A 254 -30.63 -9.54 37.80
C ALA A 254 -30.88 -10.97 37.29
N GLN A 255 -29.96 -11.42 36.43
CA GLN A 255 -29.30 -12.71 36.72
C GLN A 255 -27.85 -12.69 36.26
N ALA A 256 -26.97 -12.71 37.26
CA ALA A 256 -25.58 -13.07 37.11
C ALA A 256 -25.47 -14.57 36.81
N ALA A 257 -24.46 -14.93 36.00
CA ALA A 257 -23.46 -15.98 36.27
C ALA A 257 -23.10 -16.79 35.01
N ALA A 258 -21.80 -16.80 34.75
CA ALA A 258 -21.00 -17.95 34.35
C ALA A 258 -21.49 -18.82 33.18
N GLY A 259 -20.77 -18.70 32.07
CA GLY A 259 -20.72 -19.71 31.03
C GLY A 259 -19.58 -19.38 30.06
N SER A 260 -18.43 -20.00 30.25
CA SER A 260 -17.38 -20.08 29.23
C SER A 260 -17.99 -20.81 28.03
N ASP A 261 -18.54 -20.06 27.09
CA ASP A 261 -19.11 -20.62 25.88
C ASP A 261 -18.16 -20.32 24.73
N LEU A 262 -17.77 -21.38 24.01
CA LEU A 262 -17.04 -21.31 22.76
C LEU A 262 -17.83 -20.37 21.86
N THR A 263 -17.37 -19.13 21.72
CA THR A 263 -17.94 -18.14 20.81
C THR A 263 -17.91 -18.77 19.43
N VAL A 264 -19.08 -19.23 18.99
CA VAL A 264 -19.33 -19.63 17.61
C VAL A 264 -19.00 -18.39 16.80
N ASP A 265 -17.83 -18.40 16.15
CA ASP A 265 -17.41 -17.32 15.28
C ASP A 265 -18.55 -17.06 14.29
N PRO A 266 -18.99 -15.79 14.14
CA PRO A 266 -20.10 -15.47 13.28
C PRO A 266 -19.80 -15.96 11.86
N LEU A 267 -20.77 -16.67 11.28
CA LEU A 267 -20.65 -17.26 9.95
C LEU A 267 -20.29 -16.18 8.91
N PRO A 268 -19.42 -16.50 7.93
CA PRO A 268 -18.98 -15.53 6.93
C PRO A 268 -20.16 -15.08 6.07
N THR A 269 -20.24 -13.77 5.85
CA THR A 269 -21.17 -13.17 4.90
C THR A 269 -20.82 -13.59 3.47
N ARG A 270 -21.75 -13.40 2.52
CA ARG A 270 -21.52 -13.74 1.11
C ARG A 270 -20.32 -13.01 0.49
N GLU A 271 -20.11 -11.74 0.88
CA GLU A 271 -18.97 -10.95 0.40
C GLU A 271 -17.65 -11.46 0.98
N GLU A 272 -17.63 -11.83 2.26
CA GLU A 272 -16.47 -12.46 2.91
C GLU A 272 -16.16 -13.82 2.29
N LEU A 273 -17.15 -14.61 1.89
CA LEU A 273 -16.92 -15.89 1.20
C LEU A 273 -16.27 -15.73 -0.17
N LEU A 274 -16.67 -14.72 -0.94
CA LEU A 274 -16.02 -14.38 -2.23
C LEU A 274 -14.57 -13.93 -1.99
N ALA A 275 -14.34 -13.11 -0.98
CA ALA A 275 -13.00 -12.66 -0.62
C ALA A 275 -12.10 -13.83 -0.17
N LEU A 276 -12.62 -14.74 0.67
CA LEU A 276 -11.90 -15.94 1.11
C LEU A 276 -11.55 -16.86 -0.07
N GLU A 277 -12.44 -17.00 -1.05
CA GLU A 277 -12.15 -17.76 -2.27
C GLU A 277 -11.00 -17.14 -3.07
N GLU A 278 -11.02 -15.83 -3.31
CA GLU A 278 -9.97 -15.14 -4.04
C GLU A 278 -8.61 -15.22 -3.33
N ILE A 279 -8.61 -15.06 -2.00
CA ILE A 279 -7.41 -15.17 -1.18
C ILE A 279 -6.86 -16.61 -1.22
N LYS A 280 -7.72 -17.63 -1.23
CA LYS A 280 -7.30 -19.03 -1.39
C LYS A 280 -6.59 -19.29 -2.72
N HIS A 281 -6.98 -18.59 -3.78
CA HIS A 281 -6.32 -18.67 -5.08
C HIS A 281 -4.98 -17.92 -5.13
N GLY A 282 -4.58 -17.25 -4.03
CA GLY A 282 -3.28 -16.59 -3.88
C GLY A 282 -3.14 -15.30 -4.68
N ALA A 283 -4.24 -14.77 -5.22
CA ALA A 283 -4.24 -13.69 -6.20
C ALA A 283 -4.60 -12.32 -5.59
N VAL A 284 -4.56 -12.17 -4.26
CA VAL A 284 -5.03 -10.96 -3.57
C VAL A 284 -3.87 -10.21 -2.93
N LEU A 285 -3.71 -8.96 -3.34
CA LEU A 285 -2.71 -8.03 -2.83
C LEU A 285 -3.40 -6.84 -2.16
N LEU A 286 -2.94 -6.50 -0.97
CA LEU A 286 -3.36 -5.30 -0.26
C LEU A 286 -2.34 -4.19 -0.53
N LYS A 287 -2.77 -3.13 -1.23
CA LYS A 287 -1.92 -2.00 -1.63
C LYS A 287 -2.38 -0.69 -1.01
N GLU A 288 -1.43 0.19 -0.73
CA GLU A 288 -1.71 1.58 -0.47
C GLU A 288 -1.84 2.37 -1.78
N ARG A 289 -2.82 3.27 -1.85
CA ARG A 289 -3.04 4.11 -3.03
C ARG A 289 -2.03 5.27 -3.05
N ALA A 290 -1.20 5.34 -4.09
CA ALA A 290 -0.12 6.32 -4.22
C ALA A 290 -0.54 7.82 -4.18
N PHE A 291 -1.80 8.16 -4.48
CA PHE A 291 -2.27 9.55 -4.59
C PHE A 291 -3.50 9.89 -3.75
N ARG A 292 -4.06 8.92 -3.02
CA ARG A 292 -5.22 9.11 -2.14
C ARG A 292 -5.05 8.17 -0.96
N SER A 293 -5.07 8.67 0.27
CA SER A 293 -5.02 7.77 1.43
C SER A 293 -6.15 6.74 1.36
N GLY A 294 -5.81 5.48 1.59
CA GLY A 294 -6.76 4.37 1.56
C GLY A 294 -6.15 3.09 1.00
N LEU A 295 -6.50 1.98 1.64
CA LEU A 295 -6.16 0.65 1.16
C LEU A 295 -6.96 0.34 -0.11
N ARG A 296 -6.30 -0.33 -1.04
CA ARG A 296 -6.90 -0.91 -2.23
C ARG A 296 -6.55 -2.39 -2.24
N VAL A 297 -7.58 -3.20 -2.36
CA VAL A 297 -7.41 -4.62 -2.62
C VAL A 297 -7.33 -4.81 -4.12
N GLU A 298 -6.22 -5.37 -4.61
CA GLU A 298 -6.07 -5.82 -5.98
C GLU A 298 -6.24 -7.34 -6.02
N THR A 299 -7.08 -7.81 -6.93
CA THR A 299 -7.36 -9.23 -7.15
C THR A 299 -6.96 -9.61 -8.57
N GLY A 300 -6.38 -10.79 -8.75
CA GLY A 300 -6.01 -11.28 -10.08
C GLY A 300 -7.21 -11.55 -11.00
N SER A 301 -8.39 -11.85 -10.42
CA SER A 301 -9.63 -12.09 -11.18
C SER A 301 -10.38 -10.81 -11.56
N GLY A 302 -10.00 -9.66 -11.01
CA GLY A 302 -10.75 -8.40 -11.13
C GLY A 302 -11.97 -8.30 -10.21
N ALA A 303 -12.18 -9.28 -9.32
CA ALA A 303 -13.19 -9.21 -8.27
C ALA A 303 -12.97 -7.97 -7.38
N ARG A 304 -14.05 -7.22 -7.10
CA ARG A 304 -13.98 -6.05 -6.22
C ARG A 304 -14.19 -6.49 -4.78
N ILE A 305 -13.10 -6.55 -4.01
CA ILE A 305 -13.14 -6.77 -2.57
C ILE A 305 -13.01 -5.41 -1.88
N ALA A 306 -13.93 -5.09 -0.98
CA ALA A 306 -13.86 -3.86 -0.19
C ALA A 306 -12.75 -3.97 0.86
N PRO A 307 -11.94 -2.92 1.09
CA PRO A 307 -10.90 -2.94 2.12
C PRO A 307 -11.42 -3.24 3.53
N THR A 308 -12.60 -2.73 3.87
CA THR A 308 -13.29 -2.98 5.14
C THR A 308 -13.60 -4.46 5.36
N THR A 309 -13.87 -5.21 4.29
CA THR A 309 -14.09 -6.67 4.35
C THR A 309 -12.79 -7.39 4.71
N VAL A 310 -11.66 -6.95 4.14
CA VAL A 310 -10.35 -7.53 4.47
C VAL A 310 -9.96 -7.23 5.91
N GLU A 311 -10.19 -6.00 6.39
CA GLU A 311 -9.95 -5.63 7.79
C GLU A 311 -10.77 -6.51 8.75
N ALA A 312 -12.07 -6.67 8.50
CA ALA A 312 -12.93 -7.55 9.30
C ALA A 312 -12.45 -9.01 9.29
N MET A 313 -11.97 -9.51 8.14
CA MET A 313 -11.42 -10.86 8.02
C MET A 313 -10.08 -11.03 8.77
N GLN A 314 -9.28 -9.97 8.88
CA GLN A 314 -8.05 -9.97 9.68
C GLN A 314 -8.34 -9.88 11.17
N GLU A 315 -9.29 -9.06 11.59
CA GLU A 315 -9.75 -8.95 12.98
C GLU A 315 -10.30 -10.29 13.50
N ARG A 316 -10.98 -11.05 12.63
CA ARG A 316 -11.45 -12.42 12.92
C ARG A 316 -10.34 -13.48 12.81
N GLY A 317 -9.12 -13.10 12.44
CA GLY A 317 -8.00 -14.02 12.27
C GLY A 317 -8.18 -15.02 11.13
N TRP A 318 -9.03 -14.73 10.15
CA TRP A 318 -9.25 -15.60 8.98
C TRP A 318 -8.19 -15.40 7.90
N THR A 319 -7.55 -14.25 7.89
CA THR A 319 -6.49 -13.90 6.94
C THR A 319 -5.30 -13.30 7.64
N GLU A 320 -4.12 -13.57 7.10
CA GLU A 320 -2.85 -13.02 7.54
C GLU A 320 -2.20 -12.25 6.38
N ARG A 321 -1.48 -11.19 6.72
CA ARG A 321 -0.73 -10.39 5.75
C ARG A 321 0.72 -10.86 5.73
N ASP A 322 1.28 -10.96 4.53
CA ASP A 322 2.71 -11.03 4.38
C ASP A 322 3.31 -9.62 4.50
N GLU A 323 3.82 -9.31 5.69
CA GLU A 323 4.47 -8.03 6.00
C GLU A 323 5.92 -7.94 5.48
N SER A 324 6.44 -8.98 4.83
CA SER A 324 7.77 -8.94 4.22
C SER A 324 7.87 -7.91 3.08
N THR A 325 6.73 -7.46 2.56
CA THR A 325 6.62 -6.45 1.49
C THR A 325 5.89 -5.21 2.02
N SER A 326 6.25 -4.01 1.54
CA SER A 326 5.57 -2.78 1.96
C SER A 326 4.18 -2.65 1.32
N LEU A 327 3.25 -1.96 1.98
CA LEU A 327 1.91 -1.68 1.45
C LEU A 327 1.93 -0.93 0.12
N ASN A 328 2.93 -0.06 -0.11
CA ASN A 328 3.11 0.62 -1.41
C ASN A 328 3.31 -0.36 -2.57
N PHE A 329 3.82 -1.56 -2.28
CA PHE A 329 4.17 -2.57 -3.28
C PHE A 329 3.21 -3.76 -3.30
N GLY A 330 2.30 -3.84 -2.33
CA GLY A 330 1.31 -4.90 -2.22
C GLY A 330 1.77 -5.97 -1.25
N GLN A 331 1.03 -6.10 -0.16
CA GLN A 331 1.17 -7.20 0.78
C GLN A 331 0.27 -8.34 0.34
N GLN A 332 0.82 -9.55 0.23
CA GLN A 332 0.02 -10.71 -0.12
C GLN A 332 -0.86 -11.11 1.07
N LEU A 333 -2.13 -11.39 0.79
CA LEU A 333 -3.03 -11.97 1.79
C LEU A 333 -3.01 -13.48 1.66
N SER A 334 -2.91 -14.17 2.79
CA SER A 334 -3.00 -15.63 2.88
C SER A 334 -4.11 -16.03 3.85
N LEU A 335 -4.75 -17.18 3.59
CA LEU A 335 -5.70 -17.75 4.53
C LEU A 335 -4.97 -18.37 5.73
N THR A 336 -5.51 -18.15 6.92
CA THR A 336 -5.12 -18.91 8.10
C THR A 336 -5.90 -20.22 8.17
N SER A 337 -5.49 -21.13 9.06
CA SER A 337 -6.27 -22.34 9.36
C SER A 337 -7.71 -22.04 9.79
N SER A 338 -7.93 -20.90 10.48
CA SER A 338 -9.28 -20.44 10.89
C SER A 338 -10.08 -19.98 9.68
N GLY A 339 -9.47 -19.20 8.77
CA GLY A 339 -10.13 -18.77 7.54
C GLY A 339 -10.52 -19.92 6.60
N GLU A 340 -9.68 -20.96 6.51
CA GLU A 340 -10.02 -22.17 5.76
C GLU A 340 -11.19 -22.94 6.38
N ALA A 341 -11.30 -22.95 7.71
CA ALA A 341 -12.43 -23.57 8.41
C ALA A 341 -13.72 -22.76 8.19
N ALA A 342 -13.65 -21.44 8.31
CA ALA A 342 -14.76 -20.53 8.05
C ALA A 342 -15.27 -20.64 6.60
N PHE A 343 -14.35 -20.68 5.62
CA PHE A 343 -14.68 -20.88 4.22
C PHE A 343 -15.43 -22.19 3.98
N ARG A 344 -14.93 -23.31 4.54
CA ARG A 344 -15.60 -24.62 4.44
C ARG A 344 -16.99 -24.61 5.09
N ALA A 345 -17.12 -23.99 6.26
CA ALA A 345 -18.39 -23.88 6.97
C ALA A 345 -19.43 -23.09 6.17
N GLY A 346 -19.04 -21.96 5.58
CA GLY A 346 -19.93 -21.15 4.75
C GLY A 346 -20.33 -21.85 3.45
N CYS A 347 -19.41 -22.56 2.78
CA CYS A 347 -19.75 -23.38 1.61
C CYS A 347 -20.74 -24.51 1.92
N ALA A 348 -20.69 -25.09 3.13
CA ALA A 348 -21.59 -26.17 3.51
C ALA A 348 -23.05 -25.71 3.72
N GLN A 349 -23.26 -24.43 4.06
CA GLN A 349 -24.60 -23.90 4.36
C GLN A 349 -25.37 -23.44 3.13
N ASP A 350 -24.69 -23.01 2.07
CA ASP A 350 -25.34 -22.57 0.84
C ASP A 350 -24.75 -23.24 -0.41
N PRO A 351 -25.25 -24.44 -0.77
CA PRO A 351 -24.79 -25.16 -1.96
C PRO A 351 -25.06 -24.40 -3.27
N ARG A 352 -25.95 -23.39 -3.28
CA ARG A 352 -26.17 -22.56 -4.47
C ARG A 352 -25.06 -21.54 -4.67
N THR A 353 -24.50 -20.97 -3.61
CA THR A 353 -23.28 -20.16 -3.73
C THR A 353 -22.11 -21.03 -4.15
N THR A 354 -21.94 -22.24 -3.63
CA THR A 354 -20.89 -23.18 -4.12
C THR A 354 -21.01 -23.45 -5.63
N ALA A 355 -22.23 -23.67 -6.13
CA ALA A 355 -22.48 -23.90 -7.54
C ALA A 355 -22.28 -22.64 -8.42
N ALA A 356 -22.48 -21.44 -7.86
CA ALA A 356 -22.21 -20.18 -8.54
C ALA A 356 -20.71 -19.86 -8.60
N LEU A 357 -20.00 -20.08 -7.49
CA LEU A 357 -18.53 -19.93 -7.38
C LEU A 357 -17.82 -20.89 -8.35
N SER A 358 -18.30 -22.14 -8.42
CA SER A 358 -17.79 -23.15 -9.37
C SER A 358 -18.03 -22.83 -10.85
N ARG A 359 -18.92 -21.88 -11.20
CA ARG A 359 -19.16 -21.44 -12.59
C ARG A 359 -18.36 -20.21 -12.98
N SER A 360 -17.85 -19.46 -12.01
CA SER A 360 -17.09 -18.22 -12.24
C SER A 360 -15.59 -18.48 -12.48
N THR A 361 -15.14 -19.72 -12.34
CA THR A 361 -13.80 -20.11 -12.80
C THR A 361 -13.74 -19.98 -14.33
N PRO A 362 -12.78 -19.23 -14.89
CA PRO A 362 -12.61 -19.17 -16.32
C PRO A 362 -12.37 -20.58 -16.84
N ASN A 363 -13.21 -20.97 -17.80
CA ASN A 363 -13.19 -22.27 -18.45
C ASN A 363 -11.81 -22.48 -19.09
N VAL A 364 -10.90 -23.12 -18.35
CA VAL A 364 -9.69 -23.69 -18.93
C VAL A 364 -10.18 -24.74 -19.90
N LEU A 365 -10.13 -24.40 -21.20
CA LEU A 365 -10.46 -25.32 -22.28
C LEU A 365 -9.83 -26.68 -21.98
N PRO A 366 -10.61 -27.78 -21.98
CA PRO A 366 -10.02 -29.10 -21.86
C PRO A 366 -9.06 -29.27 -23.03
N SER A 367 -7.79 -29.53 -22.69
CA SER A 367 -6.76 -29.84 -23.67
C SER A 367 -7.28 -30.90 -24.64
N PRO A 368 -7.11 -30.71 -25.96
CA PRO A 368 -7.50 -31.74 -26.93
C PRO A 368 -6.77 -33.05 -26.60
N PRO A 369 -7.44 -34.21 -26.74
CA PRO A 369 -6.84 -35.50 -26.42
C PRO A 369 -5.55 -35.70 -27.22
N ALA A 370 -4.51 -36.15 -26.51
CA ALA A 370 -3.18 -36.39 -27.05
C ALA A 370 -3.27 -37.22 -28.34
N GLN A 371 -2.73 -36.68 -29.44
CA GLN A 371 -2.50 -37.46 -30.65
C GLN A 371 -1.53 -38.62 -30.31
N PRO A 372 -1.85 -39.86 -30.72
CA PRO A 372 -0.93 -40.98 -30.57
C PRO A 372 0.35 -40.74 -31.39
N PRO A 373 1.50 -41.27 -30.93
CA PRO A 373 2.79 -41.02 -31.55
C PRO A 373 2.83 -41.54 -32.99
N PRO A 374 3.52 -40.85 -33.91
CA PRO A 374 3.70 -41.32 -35.27
C PRO A 374 4.49 -42.63 -35.28
N ALA A 375 3.95 -43.62 -35.99
CA ALA A 375 4.59 -44.91 -36.23
C ALA A 375 5.97 -44.70 -36.88
N GLY A 376 7.00 -45.29 -36.26
CA GLY A 376 8.36 -45.25 -36.77
C GLY A 376 8.50 -45.91 -38.14
N PRO A 377 9.52 -45.52 -38.94
CA PRO A 377 9.73 -46.07 -40.26
C PRO A 377 10.19 -47.53 -40.19
N THR A 378 9.35 -48.43 -40.71
CA THR A 378 9.72 -49.82 -41.01
C THR A 378 10.59 -49.82 -42.28
N ASN A 379 11.88 -50.10 -42.10
CA ASN A 379 12.80 -50.37 -43.20
C ASN A 379 12.52 -51.79 -43.77
N PRO A 380 12.25 -51.94 -45.07
CA PRO A 380 12.07 -53.25 -45.67
C PRO A 380 13.41 -53.93 -45.95
N THR A 381 13.54 -55.15 -45.47
CA THR A 381 14.57 -56.13 -45.80
C THR A 381 14.66 -56.30 -47.32
N ARG A 382 15.84 -56.01 -47.90
CA ARG A 382 16.14 -56.31 -49.31
C ARG A 382 16.88 -57.64 -49.41
N SER A 383 16.19 -58.66 -49.90
CA SER A 383 16.79 -59.88 -50.44
C SER A 383 17.12 -59.69 -51.91
N ARG A 384 18.40 -59.79 -52.27
CA ARG A 384 18.92 -60.60 -53.39
C ARG A 384 20.43 -60.45 -53.49
#